data_AF-U1ZZ66-F1
#
_entry.id   AF-U1ZZ66-F1
#
_cell.length_a   1.000
_cell.length_b   1.000
_cell.length_c   1.000
_cell.angle_alpha   90.00
_cell.angle_beta   90.00
_cell.angle_gamma   90.00
#
_symmetry.space_group_name_H-M   'P 1'
#
loop_
_entity.id
_entity.type
_entity.pdbx_description
1 polymer ?
#
loop_
_entity_poly.entity_id
_entity_poly.type
_entity_poly.pdbx_seq_one_letter_code
_entity_poly.pdbx_strand_id
1 'polypeptide(L)' 'MDDGKPKLLDQLRQQIRVRNYSIRTETVYAEWAKRYIRFHRYRHPAEMGAAEIELF' A
#
# COMPACT_ATOMS: atom_id res chain seq x y z
N MET A 1 -4.17 -21.37 5.73
CA MET A 1 -2.71 -21.26 5.76
C MET A 1 -2.40 -19.84 5.31
N ASP A 2 -1.81 -19.02 6.18
CA ASP A 2 -1.26 -17.72 5.75
C ASP A 2 -0.03 -18.08 4.91
N ASP A 3 -0.04 -17.80 3.60
CA ASP A 3 0.91 -18.29 2.58
C ASP A 3 2.37 -17.81 2.78
N GLY A 4 2.75 -17.38 3.98
CA GLY A 4 4.05 -16.79 4.30
C GLY A 4 4.33 -15.49 3.54
N LYS A 5 3.36 -15.01 2.75
CA LYS A 5 3.48 -13.80 1.95
C LYS A 5 3.31 -12.60 2.89
N PRO A 6 4.29 -11.68 2.94
CA PRO A 6 4.19 -10.49 3.77
C PRO A 6 2.92 -9.70 3.43
N LYS A 7 2.26 -9.10 4.42
CA LYS A 7 1.07 -8.29 4.18
C LYS A 7 1.41 -7.13 3.25
N LEU A 8 0.45 -6.63 2.49
CA LEU A 8 0.65 -5.54 1.53
C LEU A 8 1.37 -4.33 2.13
N LEU A 9 0.99 -3.91 3.34
CA LEU A 9 1.64 -2.78 4.00
C LEU A 9 3.08 -3.09 4.42
N ASP A 10 3.39 -4.34 4.75
CA ASP A 10 4.75 -4.75 5.09
C ASP A 10 5.63 -4.79 3.84
N GLN A 11 5.09 -5.26 2.71
CA GLN A 11 5.75 -5.16 1.41
C GLN A 11 6.03 -3.69 1.04
N LEU A 12 5.04 -2.80 1.18
CA LEU A 12 5.21 -1.37 0.91
C LEU A 12 6.33 -0.76 1.78
N ARG A 13 6.33 -1.02 3.08
CA ARG A 13 7.36 -0.52 4.01
C ARG A 13 8.76 -1.03 3.64
N GLN A 14 8.90 -2.32 3.32
CA GLN A 14 10.17 -2.88 2.86
C GLN A 14 10.69 -2.16 1.61
N GLN A 15 9.82 -1.92 0.62
CA GLN A 15 10.19 -1.21 -0.60
C GLN A 15 10.62 0.24 -0.33
N ILE A 16 9.95 0.93 0.58
CA ILE A 16 10.30 2.30 0.98
C ILE A 16 11.67 2.34 1.68
N ARG A 17 11.95 1.37 2.56
CA ARG A 17 13.23 1.26 3.26
C ARG A 17 14.39 0.94 2.32
N VAL A 18 14.19 0.03 1.36
CA VAL A 18 15.20 -0.27 0.32
C VAL A 18 15.56 0.98 -0.50
N ARG A 19 14.60 1.90 -0.68
CA ARG A 19 14.81 3.17 -1.37
C ARG A 19 15.41 4.28 -0.47
N ASN A 20 15.80 3.95 0.77
CA ASN A 20 16.37 4.89 1.76
C ASN A 20 15.50 6.12 2.02
N TYR A 21 14.18 6.01 1.88
CA TYR A 21 13.29 7.09 2.29
C TYR A 21 13.24 7.20 3.82
N SER A 22 12.91 8.39 4.30
CA SER A 22 12.73 8.63 5.73
C SER A 22 11.57 7.81 6.32
N ILE A 23 11.65 7.49 7.60
CA ILE A 23 10.55 6.86 8.37
C ILE A 23 9.26 7.70 8.32
N ARG A 24 9.39 9.03 8.19
CA ARG A 24 8.25 9.93 7.99
C ARG A 24 7.55 9.65 6.67
N THR A 25 8.30 9.49 5.59
CA THR A 25 7.77 9.13 4.26
C THR A 25 7.10 7.76 4.28
N GLU A 26 7.72 6.77 4.95
CA GLU A 26 7.12 5.44 5.17
C GLU A 26 5.73 5.52 5.79
N THR A 27 5.61 6.28 6.88
CA THR A 27 4.33 6.47 7.57
C THR A 27 3.29 7.11 6.66
N VAL A 28 3.64 8.18 5.96
CA VAL A 28 2.73 8.89 5.05
C VAL A 28 2.22 7.97 3.94
N TYR A 29 3.11 7.20 3.32
CA TYR A 29 2.75 6.32 2.21
C TYR A 29 1.89 5.14 2.69
N ALA A 30 2.20 4.58 3.87
CA ALA A 30 1.37 3.53 4.47
C ALA A 30 -0.04 4.03 4.81
N GLU A 31 -0.18 5.27 5.30
CA GLU A 31 -1.48 5.87 5.57
C GLU A 31 -2.29 6.16 4.30
N TRP A 32 -1.62 6.63 3.23
CA TRP A 32 -2.26 6.78 1.92
C TRP A 32 -2.74 5.44 1.36
N ALA A 33 -1.91 4.40 1.40
CA ALA A 33 -2.29 3.07 0.95
C ALA A 33 -3.50 2.51 1.73
N LYS A 34 -3.53 2.68 3.06
CA LYS A 34 -4.70 2.29 3.88
C LYS A 34 -5.97 3.02 3.46
N ARG A 35 -5.91 4.33 3.23
CA ARG A 35 -7.07 5.13 2.80
C ARG A 35 -7.57 4.70 1.43
N TYR A 36 -6.66 4.50 0.49
CA TYR A 36 -6.97 4.03 -0.85
C TYR A 36 -7.70 2.67 -0.84
N ILE A 37 -7.16 1.70 -0.10
CA ILE A 37 -7.77 0.36 0.04
C ILE A 37 -9.16 0.45 0.69
N ARG A 38 -9.32 1.29 1.72
CA ARG A 38 -10.61 1.49 2.39
C ARG A 38 -11.65 2.16 1.48
N PHE A 39 -11.24 3.15 0.70
CA PHE A 39 -12.10 3.84 -0.26
C PHE A 39 -12.65 2.86 -1.30
N HIS A 40 -11.80 1.97 -1.80
CA HIS A 40 -12.18 0.90 -2.73
C HIS A 40 -12.72 -0.37 -2.06
N ARG A 41 -13.31 -0.24 -0.87
CA ARG A 41 -13.98 -1.33 -0.13
C ARG A 41 -13.13 -2.60 0.06
N TYR A 42 -11.85 -2.42 0.36
CA TYR A 42 -10.88 -3.51 0.57
C TYR A 42 -10.58 -4.36 -0.66
N ARG A 43 -10.86 -3.85 -1.87
CA ARG A 43 -10.38 -4.46 -3.12
C ARG A 43 -8.86 -4.47 -3.14
N HIS A 44 -8.27 -5.54 -3.69
CA HIS A 44 -6.82 -5.68 -3.70
C HIS A 44 -6.20 -4.75 -4.76
N PRO A 45 -5.15 -3.97 -4.45
CA PRO A 45 -4.58 -3.00 -5.40
C PRO A 45 -4.00 -3.59 -6.69
N ALA A 46 -3.63 -4.87 -6.68
CA ALA A 46 -3.22 -5.55 -7.92
C ALA A 46 -4.36 -5.73 -8.93
N GLU A 47 -5.62 -5.61 -8.48
CA GLU A 47 -6.81 -5.67 -9.33
C GLU A 47 -7.32 -4.27 -9.70
N MET A 48 -6.60 -3.22 -9.29
CA MET A 48 -6.96 -1.81 -9.49
C MET A 48 -5.89 -1.13 -10.34
N GLY A 49 -6.31 -0.15 -11.14
CA GLY A 49 -5.43 0.54 -12.08
C GLY A 49 -5.59 2.05 -12.02
N ALA A 50 -5.27 2.71 -13.13
CA ALA A 50 -5.34 4.17 -13.23
C ALA A 50 -6.74 4.72 -12.93
N ALA A 51 -7.80 4.04 -13.36
CA ALA A 51 -9.18 4.50 -13.14
C ALA A 51 -9.53 4.60 -11.65
N GLU A 52 -9.15 3.59 -10.85
CA GLU A 52 -9.36 3.63 -9.41
C GLU A 52 -8.47 4.65 -8.70
N ILE A 53 -7.30 4.98 -9.27
CA ILE A 53 -6.44 6.06 -8.76
C ILE A 53 -7.07 7.42 -9.03
N GLU A 54 -7.65 7.65 -10.21
CA GLU A 54 -8.34 8.91 -10.55
C GLU A 54 -9.62 9.13 -9.74
N LEU A 55 -10.27 8.06 -9.30
CA LEU A 55 -11.49 8.11 -8.48
C LEU A 55 -11.24 8.43 -7.00
N PHE A 56 -9.99 8.39 -6.53
CA PHE A 56 -9.60 8.54 -5.13
C PHE A 56 -9.05 9.92 -4.81
#